data_AF-A0A964YZP9-F1
#
_entry.id   AF-A0A964YZP9-F1
#
_cell.length_a   1.000
_cell.length_b   1.000
_cell.length_c   1.000
_cell.angle_alpha   90.00
_cell.angle_beta   90.00
_cell.angle_gamma   90.00
#
_symmetry.space_group_name_H-M   'P 1'
#
loop_
_entity.id
_entity.type
_entity.pdbx_description
1 polymer ?
#
loop_
_entity_poly.entity_id
_entity_poly.type
_entity_poly.pdbx_seq_one_letter_code
_entity_poly.pdbx_strand_id
1 'polypeptide(L)'
;MQSVAVIGSGVSGIAAAHTLIENNYSVTIFDQGKNPGGRLGLRTLRSHPFTNRVIDVGAAYFTVSDSIFKNKLDEWTKNDLVHEWTDTFHVFKDFEISTTTGPMRYAAKKGLRSLA
;
A
#
# COMPACT_ATOMS: atom_id res chain seq x y z
N MET A 1 21.64 2.01 -23.13
CA MET A 1 20.60 1.96 -22.09
C MET A 1 19.88 3.31 -22.10
N GLN A 2 18.57 3.35 -22.36
CA GLN A 2 17.82 4.61 -22.35
C GLN A 2 17.49 5.01 -20.91
N SER A 3 17.58 6.30 -20.62
CA SER A 3 17.25 6.86 -19.30
C SER A 3 15.81 7.35 -19.27
N VAL A 4 15.06 6.96 -18.24
CA VAL A 4 13.66 7.33 -18.03
C VAL A 4 13.51 8.01 -16.68
N ALA A 5 12.88 9.18 -16.68
CA ALA A 5 12.47 9.86 -15.45
C ALA A 5 11.02 9.49 -15.12
N VAL A 6 10.79 8.98 -13.91
CA VAL A 6 9.45 8.75 -13.36
C VAL A 6 9.16 9.84 -12.33
N ILE A 7 8.07 10.59 -12.54
CA ILE A 7 7.66 11.65 -11.62
C ILE A 7 6.57 11.11 -10.70
N GLY A 8 6.90 10.96 -9.42
CA GLY A 8 6.07 10.38 -8.39
C GLY A 8 6.56 8.99 -7.97
N SER A 9 6.78 8.82 -6.66
CA SER A 9 7.17 7.60 -5.97
C SER A 9 5.99 6.95 -5.22
N GLY A 10 4.77 7.24 -5.66
CA GLY A 10 3.58 6.48 -5.24
C GLY A 10 3.55 5.09 -5.87
N VAL A 11 2.59 4.27 -5.45
CA VAL A 11 2.46 2.86 -5.90
C VAL A 11 2.46 2.71 -7.43
N SER A 12 1.84 3.63 -8.17
CA SER A 12 1.83 3.60 -9.64
C SER A 12 3.20 3.90 -10.24
N GLY A 13 3.92 4.89 -9.70
CA GLY A 13 5.25 5.26 -10.17
C GLY A 13 6.29 4.18 -9.86
N ILE A 14 6.21 3.57 -8.68
CA ILE A 14 7.05 2.43 -8.32
C ILE A 14 6.77 1.22 -9.21
N ALA A 15 5.49 0.90 -9.46
CA ALA A 15 5.14 -0.20 -10.37
C ALA A 15 5.66 0.03 -11.80
N ALA A 16 5.53 1.26 -12.31
CA ALA A 16 6.08 1.63 -13.62
C ALA A 16 7.61 1.53 -13.64
N ALA A 17 8.29 2.05 -12.61
CA ALA A 17 9.74 1.98 -12.48
C ALA A 17 10.24 0.54 -12.43
N HIS A 18 9.57 -0.33 -11.66
CA HIS A 18 9.90 -1.77 -11.58
C HIS A 18 9.83 -2.42 -12.97
N THR A 19 8.73 -2.20 -13.68
CA THR A 19 8.52 -2.75 -15.03
C THR A 19 9.60 -2.27 -16.01
N LEU A 20 9.96 -0.98 -15.95
CA LEU A 20 11.02 -0.41 -16.77
C LEU A 20 12.40 -1.00 -16.45
N ILE A 21 12.72 -1.19 -15.16
CA ILE A 21 13.97 -1.81 -14.72
C ILE A 21 14.07 -3.25 -15.21
N GLU A 22 13.00 -4.04 -15.09
CA GLU A 22 12.94 -5.42 -15.61
C GLU A 22 13.16 -5.49 -17.13
N ASN A 23 12.84 -4.41 -17.85
CA ASN A 23 13.08 -4.26 -19.28
C ASN A 23 14.40 -3.54 -19.61
N ASN A 24 15.35 -3.47 -18.66
CA ASN A 24 16.70 -2.94 -18.84
C ASN A 24 16.77 -1.43 -19.17
N TYR A 25 15.81 -0.64 -18.69
CA TYR A 25 15.90 0.83 -18.71
C TYR A 25 16.64 1.36 -17.47
N SER A 26 17.34 2.49 -17.63
CA SER A 26 17.89 3.24 -16.49
C SER A 26 16.81 4.16 -15.95
N VAL A 27 16.33 3.94 -14.72
CA VAL A 27 15.21 4.70 -14.16
C VAL A 27 15.65 5.60 -13.01
N THR A 28 15.26 6.87 -13.07
CA THR A 28 15.37 7.81 -11.93
C THR A 28 13.98 8.27 -11.53
N ILE A 29 13.65 8.09 -10.25
CA ILE A 29 12.36 8.52 -9.69
C ILE A 29 12.54 9.87 -8.98
N PHE A 30 11.67 10.82 -9.29
CA PHE A 30 11.61 12.11 -8.62
C PHE A 30 10.30 12.25 -7.87
N ASP A 31 10.33 12.68 -6.62
CA ASP A 31 9.14 12.98 -5.84
C ASP A 31 9.36 14.27 -5.04
N GLN A 32 8.28 15.03 -4.85
CA GLN A 32 8.28 16.20 -3.97
C GLN A 32 8.25 15.78 -2.48
N GLY A 33 7.64 14.62 -2.20
CA GLY A 33 7.50 14.05 -0.88
C GLY A 33 8.85 13.62 -0.28
N LYS A 34 8.98 13.78 1.04
CA LYS A 34 10.20 13.41 1.78
C LYS A 34 10.47 11.90 1.81
N ASN A 35 9.44 11.08 1.63
CA ASN A 35 9.52 9.62 1.67
C ASN A 35 8.66 9.05 0.55
N PRO A 36 9.03 7.88 -0.01
CA PRO A 36 8.22 7.22 -1.03
C PRO A 36 6.86 6.75 -0.50
N GLY A 37 5.98 6.39 -1.43
CA GLY A 37 4.68 5.78 -1.19
C GLY A 37 3.48 6.69 -1.46
N GLY A 38 3.66 8.01 -1.52
CA GLY A 38 2.57 8.95 -1.82
C GLY A 38 1.35 8.75 -0.90
N ARG A 39 0.21 8.33 -1.48
CA ARG A 39 -1.04 8.03 -0.75
C ARG A 39 -0.99 6.74 0.08
N LEU A 40 0.05 5.92 -0.01
CA LEU A 40 0.34 4.85 0.95
C LEU A 40 1.11 5.40 2.17
N GLY A 41 0.94 6.68 2.50
CA GLY A 41 1.71 7.33 3.54
C GLY A 41 1.45 6.77 4.93
N LEU A 42 2.52 6.60 5.71
CA LEU A 42 2.48 6.24 7.12
C LEU A 42 3.05 7.35 8.01
N ARG A 43 2.65 7.31 9.28
CA ARG A 43 3.29 8.02 10.40
C ARG A 43 3.70 7.02 11.47
N THR A 44 4.76 7.35 12.19
CA THR A 44 5.15 6.61 13.40
C THR A 44 4.83 7.48 14.60
N LEU A 45 3.96 6.99 15.49
CA LEU A 45 3.64 7.64 16.75
C LEU A 45 4.86 7.60 17.66
N ARG A 46 5.16 8.72 18.32
CA ARG A 46 6.37 8.89 19.15
C ARG A 46 6.07 9.06 20.65
N SER A 47 4.79 9.08 21.03
CA SER A 47 4.34 9.31 22.40
C SER A 47 3.80 8.03 23.04
N HIS A 48 4.03 7.88 24.35
CA HIS A 48 3.44 6.81 25.17
C HIS A 48 1.90 6.91 25.16
N PRO A 49 1.14 5.79 25.17
CA PRO A 49 1.59 4.38 25.18
C PRO A 49 1.91 3.79 23.80
N PHE A 50 1.89 4.60 22.73
CA PHE A 50 1.98 4.14 21.34
C PHE A 50 3.34 4.41 20.69
N THR A 51 4.41 4.55 21.48
CA THR A 51 5.75 4.79 20.97
C THR A 51 6.14 3.73 19.94
N ASN A 52 6.66 4.16 18.79
CA ASN A 52 7.02 3.32 17.64
C ASN A 52 5.86 2.63 16.92
N ARG A 53 4.60 2.98 17.22
CA ARG A 53 3.45 2.46 16.48
C ARG A 53 3.36 3.11 15.11
N VAL A 54 3.43 2.29 14.07
CA VAL A 54 3.16 2.71 12.69
C VAL A 54 1.65 2.82 12.48
N ILE A 55 1.22 3.89 11.83
CA ILE A 55 -0.15 4.12 11.42
C ILE A 55 -0.19 4.50 9.94
N ASP A 56 -1.04 3.82 9.18
CA ASP A 56 -1.36 4.25 7.82
C ASP A 56 -2.29 5.46 7.90
N VAL A 57 -1.86 6.57 7.31
CA VAL A 57 -2.61 7.84 7.31
C VAL A 57 -3.21 8.18 5.95
N GLY A 58 -2.85 7.42 4.92
CA GLY A 58 -3.42 7.51 3.59
C GLY A 58 -4.41 6.37 3.33
N ALA A 59 -4.09 5.48 2.39
CA ALA A 59 -4.86 4.26 2.19
C ALA A 59 -4.86 3.41 3.48
N ALA A 60 -6.04 2.93 3.89
CA ALA A 60 -6.19 2.11 5.09
C ALA A 60 -6.04 0.60 4.81
N TYR A 61 -6.38 0.19 3.59
CA TYR A 61 -6.32 -1.18 3.10
C TYR A 61 -6.40 -1.15 1.57
N PHE A 62 -6.24 -2.30 0.93
CA PHE A 62 -6.58 -2.48 -0.48
C PHE A 62 -7.42 -3.75 -0.68
N THR A 63 -8.08 -3.83 -1.82
CA THR A 63 -8.81 -5.02 -2.27
C THR A 63 -8.23 -5.44 -3.63
N VAL A 64 -8.45 -6.69 -4.02
CA VAL A 64 -7.94 -7.22 -5.29
C VAL A 64 -9.11 -7.79 -6.09
N SER A 65 -9.32 -7.23 -7.28
CA SER A 65 -10.28 -7.72 -8.27
C SER A 65 -9.65 -8.02 -9.63
N ASP A 66 -8.44 -7.53 -9.86
CA ASP A 66 -7.68 -7.71 -11.10
C ASP A 66 -6.72 -8.91 -10.99
N SER A 67 -6.68 -9.75 -12.04
CA SER A 67 -5.86 -10.97 -12.05
C SER A 67 -4.36 -10.69 -12.12
N ILE A 68 -3.94 -9.60 -12.75
CA ILE A 68 -2.53 -9.22 -12.81
C ILE A 68 -2.08 -8.75 -11.42
N PHE A 69 -2.90 -7.94 -10.74
CA PHE A 69 -2.61 -7.50 -9.38
C PHE A 69 -2.66 -8.64 -8.35
N LYS A 70 -3.46 -9.69 -8.62
CA LYS A 70 -3.48 -10.91 -7.79
C LYS A 70 -2.11 -11.60 -7.73
N ASN A 71 -1.35 -11.62 -8.83
CA ASN A 71 0.01 -12.17 -8.81
C ASN A 71 0.91 -11.40 -7.83
N LYS A 72 0.75 -10.06 -7.75
CA LYS A 72 1.52 -9.24 -6.82
C LYS A 72 1.11 -9.45 -5.37
N LEU A 73 -0.19 -9.62 -5.11
CA LEU A 73 -0.69 -10.05 -3.81
C LEU A 73 -0.07 -11.39 -3.40
N ASP A 74 -0.05 -12.39 -4.29
CA ASP A 74 0.50 -13.72 -3.97
C ASP A 74 2.01 -13.66 -3.66
N GLU A 75 2.76 -12.87 -4.43
CA GLU A 75 4.18 -12.59 -4.15
C GLU A 75 4.35 -11.94 -2.78
N TRP A 76 3.57 -10.90 -2.46
CA TRP A 76 3.66 -10.21 -1.18
C TRP A 76 3.24 -11.09 -0.01
N THR A 77 2.22 -11.94 -0.17
CA THR A 77 1.78 -12.90 0.85
C THR A 77 2.86 -13.95 1.09
N LYS A 78 3.47 -14.49 0.03
CA LYS A 78 4.58 -15.44 0.14
C LYS A 78 5.79 -14.84 0.87
N ASN A 79 6.05 -13.56 0.67
CA ASN A 79 7.13 -12.81 1.34
C ASN A 79 6.72 -12.24 2.71
N ASP A 80 5.55 -12.62 3.23
CA ASP A 80 5.06 -12.19 4.54
C ASP A 80 4.88 -10.66 4.70
N LEU A 81 4.66 -9.95 3.60
CA LEU A 81 4.53 -8.49 3.59
C LEU A 81 3.09 -8.03 3.87
N VAL A 82 2.10 -8.83 3.45
CA VAL A 82 0.67 -8.53 3.55
C VAL A 82 -0.10 -9.67 4.20
N HIS A 83 -1.25 -9.35 4.79
CA HIS A 83 -2.18 -10.29 5.39
C HIS A 83 -3.63 -9.88 5.09
N GLU A 84 -4.54 -10.85 5.16
CA GLU A 84 -5.97 -10.58 5.17
C GLU A 84 -6.34 -9.79 6.43
N TRP A 85 -7.08 -8.71 6.24
CA TRP A 85 -7.51 -7.85 7.34
C TRP A 85 -8.95 -8.13 7.74
N THR A 86 -9.90 -7.93 6.80
CA THR A 86 -11.32 -8.23 7.01
C THR A 86 -12.11 -8.12 5.71
N ASP A 87 -13.11 -8.95 5.53
CA ASP A 87 -14.17 -8.78 4.53
C ASP A 87 -15.39 -8.03 5.08
N THR A 88 -15.47 -7.88 6.41
CA THR A 88 -16.63 -7.39 7.14
C THR A 88 -16.34 -6.09 7.87
N PHE A 89 -17.25 -5.13 7.76
CA PHE A 89 -17.23 -3.89 8.52
C PHE A 89 -18.46 -3.75 9.42
N HIS A 90 -18.26 -3.14 10.58
CA HIS A 90 -19.34 -2.55 11.36
C HIS A 90 -19.70 -1.19 10.79
N VAL A 91 -20.99 -0.94 10.62
CA VAL A 91 -21.54 0.31 10.09
C VAL A 91 -22.43 0.91 11.16
N PHE A 92 -22.12 2.14 11.57
CA PHE A 92 -22.97 2.92 12.45
C PHE A 92 -23.85 3.83 11.62
N LYS A 93 -25.17 3.63 11.69
CA LYS A 93 -26.17 4.42 10.96
C LYS A 93 -27.43 4.51 11.80
N ASP A 94 -28.04 5.70 11.87
CA ASP A 94 -29.31 5.92 12.57
C ASP A 94 -29.30 5.46 14.04
N PHE A 95 -28.18 5.70 14.74
CA PHE A 95 -27.93 5.25 16.12
C PHE A 95 -27.89 3.73 16.32
N GLU A 96 -27.84 2.95 15.25
CA GLU A 96 -27.72 1.50 15.28
C GLU A 96 -26.38 1.04 14.69
N ILE A 97 -25.86 -0.07 15.22
CA ILE A 97 -24.69 -0.76 14.67
C ILE A 97 -25.18 -1.98 13.90
N SER A 98 -24.81 -2.04 12.63
CA SER A 98 -25.02 -3.19 11.76
C SER A 98 -23.69 -3.68 11.19
N THR A 99 -23.71 -4.75 10.41
CA THR A 99 -22.55 -5.23 9.66
C THR A 99 -22.84 -5.22 8.16
N THR A 100 -21.79 -5.02 7.37
CA THR A 100 -21.80 -5.25 5.93
C THR A 100 -20.56 -6.06 5.55
N THR A 101 -20.73 -7.00 4.62
CA THR A 101 -19.63 -7.75 4.02
C THR A 101 -19.24 -7.15 2.67
N GLY A 102 -18.09 -7.55 2.15
CA GLY A 102 -17.56 -7.09 0.87
C GLY A 102 -16.36 -7.95 0.44
N PRO A 103 -15.56 -7.50 -0.53
CA PRO A 103 -14.34 -8.22 -0.90
C PRO A 103 -13.36 -8.26 0.27
N MET A 104 -12.51 -9.29 0.28
CA MET A 104 -11.41 -9.38 1.24
C MET A 104 -10.49 -8.16 1.12
N ARG A 105 -10.25 -7.51 2.26
CA ARG A 105 -9.34 -6.37 2.37
C ARG A 105 -8.01 -6.85 2.92
N TYR A 106 -6.93 -6.30 2.40
CA TYR A 106 -5.57 -6.63 2.78
C TYR A 106 -4.88 -5.43 3.41
N ALA A 107 -4.02 -5.72 4.40
CA ALA A 107 -3.16 -4.75 5.07
C ALA A 107 -1.69 -5.22 5.04
N ALA A 108 -0.77 -4.28 5.16
CA ALA A 108 0.66 -4.59 5.21
C ALA A 108 1.17 -4.62 6.66
N LYS A 109 2.08 -5.55 6.97
CA LYS A 109 2.57 -5.74 8.35
C LYS A 109 3.35 -4.55 8.91
N LYS A 110 3.95 -3.74 8.04
CA LYS A 110 4.77 -2.57 8.41
C LYS A 110 4.15 -1.25 7.92
N GLY A 111 2.83 -1.25 7.70
CA GLY A 111 2.11 -0.16 7.06
C GLY A 111 2.19 -0.22 5.54
N LEU A 112 1.15 0.23 4.84
CA LEU A 112 1.01 0.09 3.39
C LEU A 112 2.14 0.75 2.60
N ARG A 113 2.83 1.75 3.16
CA ARG A 113 4.03 2.34 2.53
C ARG A 113 5.08 1.28 2.22
N SER A 114 5.20 0.21 3.00
CA SER A 114 6.24 -0.80 2.81
C SER A 114 6.07 -1.63 1.53
N LEU A 115 4.99 -1.44 0.78
CA LEU A 115 4.73 -2.09 -0.51
C LEU A 115 5.16 -1.22 -1.70
N ALA A 116 5.60 0.01 -1.44
CA ALA A 116 6.14 0.96 -2.42
C ALA A 116 7.65 1.12 -2.27
#